data_AF-A0A934AP28-F1
#
_entry.id   AF-A0A934AP28-F1
#
_cell.length_a   1.000
_cell.length_b   1.000
_cell.length_c   1.000
_cell.angle_alpha   90.00
_cell.angle_beta   90.00
_cell.angle_gamma   90.00
#
_symmetry.space_group_name_H-M   'P 1'
#
loop_
_entity.id
_entity.type
_entity.pdbx_description
1 polymer ?
#
loop_
_entity_poly.entity_id
_entity_poly.type
_entity_poly.pdbx_seq_one_letter_code
_entity_poly.pdbx_strand_id
1 'polypeptide(L)' 'ALGNLFGNLKGVIGSTILVSGDVALILDVPALIQRAVNRESQLLAYSQAKQVAQA' A
#
# COMPACT_ATOMS: atom_id res chain seq x y z
N ALA A 1 -2.13 14.04 -18.19
CA ALA A 1 -2.54 14.23 -16.78
C ALA A 1 -1.60 13.44 -15.87
N LEU A 2 -1.16 14.00 -14.74
CA LEU A 2 -0.25 13.35 -13.78
C LEU A 2 -0.77 11.98 -13.27
N GLY A 3 -2.07 11.72 -13.40
CA GLY A 3 -2.68 10.40 -13.19
C GLY A 3 -2.02 9.26 -13.98
N ASN A 4 -1.46 9.51 -15.17
CA ASN A 4 -0.75 8.46 -15.92
C ASN A 4 0.67 8.19 -15.38
N LEU A 5 1.29 9.16 -14.70
CA LEU A 5 2.62 8.99 -14.13
C LEU A 5 2.57 8.14 -12.84
N PHE A 6 1.50 8.31 -12.06
CA PHE A 6 1.34 7.68 -10.76
C PHE A 6 0.27 6.58 -10.72
N GLY A 7 -0.41 6.28 -11.83
CA GLY A 7 -1.50 5.30 -11.89
C GLY A 7 -1.10 3.86 -11.51
N ASN A 8 0.19 3.53 -11.54
CA ASN A 8 0.70 2.22 -11.10
C ASN A 8 1.07 2.16 -9.61
N LEU A 9 1.05 3.29 -8.89
CA LEU A 9 1.32 3.30 -7.45
C LEU A 9 0.10 2.79 -6.69
N LYS A 10 0.23 1.58 -6.14
CA LYS A 10 -0.82 0.95 -5.34
C LYS A 10 -1.10 1.77 -4.08
N GLY A 11 -2.36 2.17 -3.91
CA GLY A 11 -2.82 3.01 -2.80
C GLY A 11 -2.82 4.52 -3.11
N VAL A 12 -2.47 4.91 -4.35
CA VAL A 12 -2.69 6.27 -4.85
C VAL A 12 -3.96 6.27 -5.70
N ILE A 13 -4.90 7.16 -5.41
CA ILE A 13 -6.17 7.30 -6.15
C ILE A 13 -6.21 8.55 -7.02
N GLY A 14 -5.22 9.44 -6.89
CA GLY A 14 -5.10 10.62 -7.73
C GLY A 14 -3.99 11.56 -7.29
N SER A 15 -3.99 12.73 -7.91
CA SER A 15 -3.07 13.83 -7.60
C SER A 15 -3.81 15.15 -7.69
N THR A 16 -3.37 16.15 -6.93
CA THR A 16 -3.86 17.53 -7.01
C THR A 16 -2.68 18.50 -7.04
N ILE A 17 -2.94 19.74 -7.41
CA ILE A 17 -1.99 20.85 -7.31
C ILE A 17 -2.40 21.70 -6.11
N LEU A 18 -1.47 21.95 -5.20
CA LEU A 18 -1.66 22.81 -4.05
C LEU A 18 -1.58 24.29 -4.48
N VAL A 19 -2.09 25.18 -3.63
CA VAL A 19 -2.00 26.64 -3.88
C VAL A 19 -0.54 27.12 -3.97
N SER A 20 0.40 26.40 -3.33
CA SER A 20 1.84 26.65 -3.47
C SER A 20 2.41 26.36 -4.87
N GLY A 21 1.66 25.63 -5.70
CA GLY A 21 2.12 25.11 -6.99
C GLY A 21 2.69 23.70 -6.92
N ASP A 22 2.86 23.13 -5.73
CA ASP A 22 3.37 21.77 -5.56
C ASP A 22 2.33 20.71 -5.91
N VAL A 23 2.80 19.54 -6.33
CA VAL A 23 1.95 18.37 -6.59
C VAL A 23 1.79 17.56 -5.31
N ALA A 24 0.55 17.29 -4.93
CA ALA A 24 0.20 16.38 -3.85
C ALA A 24 -0.47 15.11 -4.39
N LEU A 25 -0.16 13.96 -3.78
CA LEU A 25 -0.83 12.70 -4.07
C LEU A 25 -1.99 12.48 -3.10
N ILE A 26 -3.08 11.93 -3.62
CA ILE A 26 -4.23 11.52 -2.82
C ILE A 26 -4.10 10.03 -2.54
N LEU A 27 -4.01 9.68 -1.26
CA LEU A 27 -3.82 8.31 -0.80
C LEU A 27 -5.15 7.68 -0.38
N ASP A 28 -5.36 6.44 -0.79
CA ASP A 28 -6.39 5.56 -0.24
C ASP A 28 -5.82 4.86 1.00
N VAL A 29 -5.93 5.55 2.14
CA VAL A 29 -5.44 5.05 3.43
C VAL A 29 -6.10 3.72 3.83
N PRO A 30 -7.42 3.53 3.71
CA PRO A 30 -8.05 2.23 3.97
C PRO A 30 -7.43 1.09 3.16
N ALA A 31 -7.24 1.27 1.85
CA ALA A 31 -6.62 0.24 1.00
C ALA A 31 -5.17 -0.06 1.41
N LEU A 32 -4.40 0.97 1.81
CA LEU A 32 -3.03 0.81 2.31
C LEU A 32 -2.98 0.01 3.61
N ILE A 33 -3.87 0.31 4.57
CA ILE A 33 -3.96 -0.42 5.84
C ILE A 33 -4.30 -1.88 5.58
N GLN A 34 -5.32 -2.15 4.77
CA GLN A 34 -5.71 -3.52 4.46
C GLN A 34 -4.58 -4.31 3.78
N ARG A 35 -3.78 -3.63 2.95
CA ARG A 35 -2.56 -4.19 2.38
C ARG A 35 -1.51 -4.56 3.42
N ALA A 36 -1.28 -3.69 4.41
CA ALA A 36 -0.35 -3.95 5.49
C ALA A 36 -0.80 -5.14 6.34
N VAL A 37 -2.07 -5.17 6.75
CA VAL A 37 -2.67 -6.27 7.52
C VAL A 37 -2.53 -7.60 6.77
N ASN A 38 -2.86 -7.63 5.48
CA ASN A 38 -2.74 -8.87 4.69
C ASN A 38 -1.28 -9.35 4.59
N ARG A 39 -0.33 -8.42 4.44
CA ARG A 39 1.10 -8.75 4.40
C ARG A 39 1.58 -9.31 5.74
N GLU A 40 1.19 -8.70 6.85
CA GLU A 40 1.55 -9.16 8.20
C GLU A 40 0.96 -10.54 8.48
N SER A 41 -0.32 -10.75 8.16
CA SER A 41 -0.98 -12.05 8.30
C SER A 41 -0.25 -13.16 7.52
N GLN A 42 0.17 -12.89 6.28
CA GLN A 42 0.96 -13.85 5.49
C GLN A 42 2.32 -14.17 6.12
N LEU A 43 3.01 -13.18 6.67
CA LEU A 43 4.29 -13.39 7.35
C LEU A 43 4.13 -14.24 8.60
N LEU A 44 3.08 -13.99 9.40
CA LEU A 44 2.77 -14.77 10.60
C LEU A 44 2.36 -16.20 10.27
N ALA A 45 1.59 -16.41 9.19
CA ALA A 45 1.24 -17.74 8.71
C ALA A 45 2.48 -18.53 8.26
N TYR A 46 3.38 -17.88 7.52
CA TYR A 46 4.65 -18.49 7.09
C TYR A 46 5.53 -18.87 8.29
N SER A 47 5.67 -17.99 9.30
CA SER A 47 6.46 -18.30 10.49
C SER A 47 5.88 -19.45 11.30
N GLN A 48 4.55 -19.59 11.37
CA GLN A 48 3.90 -20.73 12.04
C GLN A 48 4.13 -22.04 11.29
N ALA A 49 3.92 -22.05 9.98
CA ALA A 49 4.16 -23.23 9.15
C ALA A 49 5.60 -23.73 9.26
N LYS A 50 6.57 -22.80 9.28
CA LYS A 50 7.98 -23.13 9.46
C LYS A 50 8.30 -23.75 10.82
N GLN A 51 7.65 -23.30 11.89
CA GLN A 51 7.83 -23.87 13.24
C GLN A 51 7.26 -25.29 13.33
N VAL A 52 6.08 -25.53 12.76
CA VAL A 52 5.45 -26.86 12.77
C VAL A 52 6.28 -27.88 11.97
N ALA A 53 6.84 -27.48 10.83
CA ALA A 53 7.67 -28.36 10.00
C ALA A 53 9.04 -28.71 10.64
N GLN A 54 9.42 -28.06 11.74
CA GLN A 54 10.70 -28.26 12.43
C GLN A 54 10.59 -29.07 13.73
N ALA A 55 9.37 -29.44 14.14
CA ALA A 55 9.08 -30.29 15.30
C ALA A 55 8.81 -31.73 14.86
#